data_AF-A0A964IST3-F1
#
_entry.id   AF-A0A964IST3-F1
#
_cell.length_a   1.000
_cell.length_b   1.000
_cell.length_c   1.000
_cell.angle_alpha   90.00
_cell.angle_beta   90.00
_cell.angle_gamma   90.00
#
_symmetry.space_group_name_H-M   'P 1'
#
loop_
_entity.id
_entity.type
_entity.pdbx_description
1 polymer ?
#
loop_
_entity_poly.entity_id
_entity_poly.type
_entity_poly.pdbx_seq_one_letter_code
_entity_poly.pdbx_strand_id
1 'polypeptide(L)' 'MTDLFLLSEAQMCRIEPYFPLSHGVPRVDDRRVISGIVFVIRNGLRWRDAPREYGPHKTIYN' A
#
# COMPACT_ATOMS: atom_id res chain seq x y z
N MET A 1 12.22 14.16 6.27
CA MET A 1 10.77 13.99 6.07
C MET A 1 10.60 13.25 4.77
N THR A 2 10.15 12.01 4.82
CA THR A 2 9.84 11.24 3.61
C THR A 2 8.54 11.81 3.04
N ASP A 3 8.55 12.28 1.79
CA ASP A 3 7.31 12.68 1.11
C ASP A 3 6.51 11.40 0.82
N LEU A 4 5.54 11.12 1.70
CA LEU A 4 4.72 9.93 1.59
C LEU A 4 3.66 10.17 0.51
N PHE A 5 3.77 9.40 -0.56
CA PHE A 5 2.67 9.26 -1.51
C PHE A 5 1.53 8.51 -0.85
N LEU A 6 0.34 9.10 -0.79
CA LEU A 6 -0.91 8.44 -0.39
C LEU A 6 -1.93 8.61 -1.50
N LEU A 7 -2.58 7.50 -1.88
CA LEU A 7 -3.75 7.54 -2.76
C LEU A 7 -4.83 8.40 -2.13
N SER A 8 -5.56 9.15 -2.95
CA SER A 8 -6.78 9.83 -2.49
C SER A 8 -7.89 8.82 -2.21
N GLU A 9 -8.89 9.21 -1.43
CA GLU A 9 -10.06 8.36 -1.17
C GLU A 9 -10.79 8.00 -2.47
N ALA A 10 -10.93 8.95 -3.39
CA ALA A 10 -11.53 8.70 -4.70
C ALA A 10 -10.74 7.68 -5.53
N GLN A 11 -9.40 7.74 -5.51
CA GLN A 11 -8.57 6.73 -6.17
C GLN A 11 -8.72 5.36 -5.49
N MET A 12 -8.81 5.34 -4.16
CA MET A 12 -9.00 4.13 -3.38
C MET A 12 -10.35 3.46 -3.68
N CYS A 13 -11.45 4.22 -3.65
CA CYS A 13 -12.79 3.74 -3.99
C CYS A 13 -12.86 3.14 -5.41
N ARG A 14 -12.03 3.65 -6.34
CA ARG A 14 -11.98 3.12 -7.70
C ARG A 14 -11.34 1.74 -7.78
N ILE A 15 -10.41 1.42 -6.87
CA ILE A 15 -9.67 0.14 -6.89
C ILE A 15 -10.23 -0.90 -5.90
N GLU A 16 -10.90 -0.45 -4.84
CA GLU A 16 -11.48 -1.29 -3.80
C GLU A 16 -12.36 -2.46 -4.32
N PRO A 17 -13.19 -2.30 -5.37
CA PRO A 17 -14.01 -3.39 -5.91
C PRO A 17 -13.20 -4.58 -6.44
N TYR A 18 -11.91 -4.40 -6.74
CA TYR A 18 -11.04 -5.45 -7.27
C TYR A 18 -10.32 -6.23 -6.17
N PHE A 19 -10.52 -5.89 -4.90
CA PHE A 19 -9.82 -6.56 -3.81
C PHE A 19 -10.41 -7.94 -3.51
N PRO A 20 -9.56 -8.96 -3.29
CA PRO A 20 -10.03 -10.31 -2.97
C PRO A 20 -10.68 -10.32 -1.59
N LEU A 21 -11.78 -11.06 -1.43
CA LEU A 21 -12.47 -11.19 -0.13
C LEU A 21 -11.51 -11.64 0.98
N SER A 22 -11.63 -11.02 2.14
CA SER A 22 -10.83 -11.38 3.32
C SER A 22 -11.29 -12.73 3.86
N HIS A 23 -10.41 -13.74 3.88
CA HIS A 23 -10.70 -15.08 4.38
C HIS A 23 -10.53 -15.16 5.90
N GLY A 24 -11.32 -14.39 6.65
CA GLY A 24 -11.32 -14.39 8.12
C GLY A 24 -10.23 -13.57 8.81
N VAL A 25 -9.29 -12.98 8.06
CA VAL A 25 -8.29 -12.03 8.57
C VAL A 25 -8.67 -10.61 8.16
N PRO A 26 -8.88 -9.67 9.10
CA PRO A 26 -9.16 -8.28 8.79
C PRO A 26 -8.05 -7.65 7.93
N ARG A 27 -8.44 -6.90 6.90
CA ARG A 27 -7.47 -6.14 6.09
C ARG A 27 -6.87 -5.02 6.92
N VAL A 28 -5.55 -4.91 6.89
CA VAL A 28 -4.81 -3.83 7.57
C VAL A 28 -4.68 -2.67 6.60
N ASP A 29 -5.32 -1.55 6.91
CA ASP A 29 -5.23 -0.25 6.20
C ASP A 29 -4.79 -0.36 4.72
N ASP A 30 -5.71 -0.82 3.87
CA ASP A 30 -5.41 -1.10 2.46
C ASP A 30 -4.89 0.14 1.72
N ARG A 31 -5.39 1.33 2.09
CA ARG A 31 -4.98 2.59 1.46
C ARG A 31 -3.48 2.81 1.66
N ARG A 32 -2.97 2.57 2.87
CA ARG A 32 -1.56 2.71 3.18
C ARG A 32 -0.71 1.66 2.46
N VAL A 33 -1.15 0.41 2.43
CA VAL A 33 -0.41 -0.69 1.78
C VAL A 33 -0.29 -0.44 0.28
N ILE A 34 -1.41 -0.18 -0.41
CA ILE A 34 -1.38 0.09 -1.86
C ILE A 34 -0.58 1.35 -2.18
N SER A 35 -0.68 2.40 -1.34
CA SER A 35 0.13 3.60 -1.53
C SER A 35 1.63 3.32 -1.43
N GLY A 36 2.04 2.43 -0.51
CA GLY A 36 3.41 1.95 -0.40
C GLY A 36 3.85 1.15 -1.63
N ILE A 37 2.98 0.30 -2.18
CA ILE A 37 3.24 -0.44 -3.43
C ILE A 37 3.51 0.54 -4.58
N VAL A 38 2.63 1.53 -4.76
CA VAL A 38 2.77 2.53 -5.83
C VAL A 38 4.03 3.37 -5.64
N PHE A 39 4.36 3.75 -4.40
CA PHE A 39 5.59 4.49 -4.11
C PHE A 39 6.84 3.72 -4.53
N VAL A 40 6.94 2.44 -4.20
CA VAL A 40 8.09 1.60 -4.58
C VAL A 40 8.21 1.49 -6.10
N ILE A 41 7.12 1.20 -6.79
CA ILE A 41 7.10 1.06 -8.25
C ILE A 41 7.46 2.38 -8.94
N ARG A 42 6.87 3.49 -8.50
CA ARG A 42 7.11 4.83 -9.09
C ARG A 42 8.57 5.28 -8.98
N ASN A 43 9.23 4.92 -7.88
CA ASN A 43 10.60 5.33 -7.60
C ASN A 43 11.65 4.25 -7.97
N GLY A 44 11.23 3.09 -8.47
CA GLY A 44 12.14 1.99 -8.83
C GLY A 44 12.92 1.42 -7.63
N LEU A 45 12.32 1.47 -6.43
CA LEU A 45 12.99 1.05 -5.19
C LEU A 45 12.91 -0.46 -5.00
N ARG A 46 13.77 -1.01 -4.13
CA ARG A 46 13.58 -2.36 -3.61
C ARG A 46 12.49 -2.33 -2.55
N TRP A 47 11.71 -3.40 -2.42
CA TRP A 47 10.67 -3.51 -1.39
C TRP A 47 11.16 -3.28 0.05
N ARG A 48 12.40 -3.65 0.35
CA ARG A 48 13.03 -3.42 1.67
C ARG A 48 13.28 -1.94 1.96
N ASP A 49 13.41 -1.13 0.92
CA ASP A 49 13.71 0.30 1.01
C ASP A 49 12.42 1.15 1.08
N ALA A 50 11.23 0.51 1.10
CA ALA A 50 9.98 1.20 1.31
C ALA A 50 9.96 1.90 2.69
N PRO A 51 9.45 3.15 2.77
CA PRO A 51 9.30 3.87 4.02
C PRO A 51 8.52 3.05 5.06
N ARG A 52 8.97 3.07 6.32
CA ARG A 52 8.35 2.32 7.42
C ARG A 52 6.93 2.81 7.75
N GLU A 53 6.64 4.04 7.36
CA GLU A 53 5.34 4.68 7.50
C GLU A 53 4.25 3.97 6.70
N TYR A 54 4.60 3.20 5.66
CA TYR A 54 3.64 2.34 4.95
C TYR A 54 3.30 1.04 5.68
N GLY A 55 4.01 0.75 6.78
CA GLY A 55 3.93 -0.50 7.53
C GLY A 55 5.14 -1.39 7.31
N PRO A 56 5.14 -2.62 7.86
CA PRO A 56 6.20 -3.58 7.64
C PRO A 56 6.37 -3.84 6.14
N HIS A 57 7.60 -3.77 5.63
CA HIS A 57 7.90 -4.06 4.21
C HIS A 57 7.29 -5.39 3.73
N LYS A 58 7.20 -6.39 4.62
CA LYS A 58 6.54 -7.67 4.33
C LYS A 58 5.08 -7.53 3.94
N THR A 59 4.34 -6.60 4.53
CA THR A 59 2.93 -6.38 4.22
C THR A 59 2.71 -5.82 2.81
N ILE A 60 3.74 -5.23 2.20
CA ILE A 60 3.66 -4.62 0.86
C ILE A 60 3.84 -5.66 -0.26
N TYR A 61 4.60 -6.73 -0.04
CA TYR A 61 4.92 -7.72 -1.06
C TYR A 61 4.38 -9.14 -0.80
N ASN A 62 3.78 -9.38 0.38
CA ASN A 62 3.32 -10.70 0.82
C ASN A 62 1.81 -10.88 0.68
#